data_AF-A0AAV1QLL2-F1
#
_entry.id   AF-A0AAV1QLL2-F1
#
_cell.length_a   1.000
_cell.length_b   1.000
_cell.length_c   1.000
_cell.angle_alpha   90.00
_cell.angle_beta   90.00
_cell.angle_gamma   90.00
#
_symmetry.space_group_name_H-M   'P 1'
#
loop_
_entity.id
_entity.type
_entity.pdbx_description
1 polymer ?
#
loop_
_entity_poly.entity_id
_entity_poly.type
_entity_poly.pdbx_seq_one_letter_code
_entity_poly.pdbx_strand_id
1 'polypeptide(L)'
;MGIMSILEEECMFPKASDTTFKSKLYDNHLGKSNNFQKPRIVKGRPEAHFSLVHYAGTVDYNICNWLVKNKDPLNETVVGLFQKSTLKLLSNLFMGYAGADSAPEAGGGKKKKGSSFQTVSALHRENLNKLMTNLRSTHPHFVRCIIPNESKTPGAMENPLVMHQLRCNGVLEGIRICRKGFPNRILYGDFKQRYRILNPNAIPEGQFIDNKKAAEKLLGSLDIDHEQYRLGHTKVFFKAGLLGTL
;
A
#
# COMPACT_ATOMS: atom_id res chain seq x y z
N MET A 1 7.38 -19.66 3.76
CA MET A 1 7.20 -19.08 2.41
C MET A 1 5.92 -18.26 2.40
N GLY A 2 5.78 -17.29 1.49
CA GLY A 2 4.55 -16.51 1.34
C GLY A 2 3.64 -17.08 0.25
N ILE A 3 2.39 -16.62 0.20
CA ILE A 3 1.37 -17.06 -0.78
C ILE A 3 1.89 -16.93 -2.23
N MET A 4 2.46 -15.78 -2.58
CA MET A 4 2.96 -15.53 -3.94
C MET A 4 4.15 -16.42 -4.31
N SER A 5 5.02 -16.76 -3.34
CA SER A 5 6.14 -17.67 -3.60
C SER A 5 5.67 -19.09 -3.88
N ILE A 6 4.66 -19.56 -3.13
CA ILE A 6 4.06 -20.88 -3.37
C ILE A 6 3.37 -20.90 -4.74
N LEU A 7 2.71 -19.81 -5.13
CA LEU A 7 2.06 -19.69 -6.44
C LEU A 7 3.09 -19.71 -7.58
N GLU A 8 4.19 -18.98 -7.43
CA GLU A 8 5.30 -18.95 -8.39
C GLU A 8 5.92 -20.34 -8.56
N GLU A 9 6.17 -21.05 -7.45
CA GLU A 9 6.73 -22.40 -7.47
C GLU A 9 5.79 -23.40 -8.16
N GLU A 10 4.49 -23.38 -7.84
CA GLU A 10 3.49 -24.24 -8.49
C GLU A 10 3.34 -23.95 -9.99
N CYS A 11 3.61 -22.72 -10.44
CA CYS A 11 3.58 -22.41 -11.87
C CYS A 11 4.71 -23.13 -12.65
N MET A 12 5.83 -23.45 -12.00
CA MET A 12 6.95 -24.17 -12.63
C MET A 12 6.66 -25.65 -12.87
N PHE A 13 5.73 -26.24 -12.12
CA PHE A 13 5.45 -27.67 -12.19
C PHE A 13 4.41 -27.98 -13.29
N PRO A 14 4.72 -28.81 -14.30
CA PRO A 14 3.80 -29.08 -15.41
C PRO A 14 2.49 -29.77 -15.01
N LYS A 15 2.51 -30.54 -13.90
CA LYS A 15 1.35 -31.29 -13.38
C LYS A 15 0.69 -30.61 -12.17
N ALA A 16 1.13 -29.41 -11.78
CA ALA A 16 0.47 -28.67 -10.72
C ALA A 16 -0.89 -28.17 -11.17
N SER A 17 -1.81 -28.06 -10.21
CA SER A 17 -3.17 -27.58 -10.41
C SER A 17 -3.57 -26.66 -9.25
N ASP A 18 -4.66 -25.92 -9.40
CA ASP A 18 -5.11 -25.03 -8.33
C ASP A 18 -5.41 -25.80 -7.02
N THR A 19 -5.73 -27.09 -7.11
CA THR A 19 -5.92 -27.96 -5.94
C THR A 19 -4.60 -28.31 -5.25
N THR A 20 -3.51 -28.57 -5.98
CA THR A 20 -2.18 -28.79 -5.38
C THR A 20 -1.65 -27.51 -4.74
N PHE A 21 -1.88 -26.36 -5.38
CA PHE A 21 -1.61 -25.05 -4.82
C PHE A 21 -2.36 -24.82 -3.51
N LYS A 22 -3.67 -25.14 -3.47
CA LYS A 22 -4.48 -25.06 -2.24
C LYS A 22 -3.88 -25.88 -1.11
N SER A 23 -3.53 -27.14 -1.38
CA SER A 23 -2.98 -28.03 -0.35
C SER A 23 -1.68 -27.47 0.21
N LYS A 24 -0.75 -27.03 -0.66
CA LYS A 24 0.50 -26.39 -0.23
C LYS A 24 0.25 -25.12 0.60
N LEU A 25 -0.72 -24.29 0.24
CA LEU A 25 -1.07 -23.10 1.04
C LEU A 25 -1.54 -23.50 2.44
N TYR A 26 -2.39 -24.52 2.54
CA TYR A 26 -2.91 -24.99 3.82
C TYR A 26 -1.80 -25.57 4.69
N ASP A 27 -0.93 -26.43 4.15
CA ASP A 27 0.16 -27.04 4.92
C ASP A 27 1.17 -26.01 5.45
N ASN A 28 1.39 -24.93 4.70
CA ASN A 28 2.32 -23.88 5.06
C ASN A 28 1.73 -22.83 6.03
N HIS A 29 0.44 -22.52 5.93
CA HIS A 29 -0.14 -21.37 6.63
C HIS A 29 -1.24 -21.71 7.65
N LEU A 30 -2.02 -22.76 7.43
CA LEU A 30 -3.12 -23.09 8.32
C LEU A 30 -2.59 -23.50 9.71
N GLY A 31 -3.12 -22.88 10.76
CA GLY A 31 -2.68 -23.13 12.15
C GLY A 31 -1.34 -22.48 12.52
N LYS A 32 -0.56 -21.99 11.54
CA LYS A 32 0.71 -21.30 11.75
C LYS A 32 0.59 -19.78 11.63
N SER A 33 -0.35 -19.30 10.81
CA SER A 33 -0.56 -17.88 10.51
C SER A 33 -1.97 -17.44 10.92
N ASN A 34 -2.09 -16.56 11.91
CA ASN A 34 -3.39 -16.08 12.41
C ASN A 34 -4.25 -15.38 11.36
N ASN A 35 -3.61 -14.72 10.39
CA ASN A 35 -4.29 -14.01 9.30
C ASN A 35 -4.79 -14.94 8.18
N PHE A 36 -4.42 -16.22 8.19
CA PHE A 36 -4.86 -17.21 7.19
C PHE A 36 -5.93 -18.12 7.79
N GLN A 37 -7.12 -18.12 7.20
CA GLN A 37 -8.29 -18.81 7.75
C GLN A 37 -8.96 -19.70 6.70
N LYS A 38 -9.70 -20.71 7.18
CA LYS A 38 -10.64 -21.45 6.33
C LYS A 38 -11.84 -20.55 6.02
N PRO A 39 -12.36 -20.58 4.78
CA PRO A 39 -13.49 -19.77 4.40
C PRO A 39 -14.77 -20.25 5.07
N ARG A 40 -15.65 -19.30 5.39
CA ARG A 40 -16.97 -19.62 5.91
C ARG A 40 -17.87 -20.02 4.74
N ILE A 41 -18.43 -21.22 4.79
CA ILE A 41 -19.38 -21.67 3.78
C ILE A 41 -20.70 -20.92 4.01
N VAL A 42 -21.03 -20.01 3.10
CA VAL A 42 -22.29 -19.24 3.13
C VAL A 42 -23.12 -19.64 1.93
N LYS A 43 -24.35 -20.12 2.15
CA LYS A 43 -25.29 -20.47 1.08
C LYS A 43 -25.50 -19.26 0.15
N GLY A 44 -25.34 -19.48 -1.16
CA GLY A 44 -25.55 -18.45 -2.19
C GLY A 44 -24.31 -17.61 -2.54
N ARG A 45 -23.15 -17.84 -1.92
CA ARG A 45 -21.88 -17.22 -2.33
C ARG A 45 -21.05 -18.16 -3.22
N PRO A 46 -20.25 -17.62 -4.16
CA PRO A 46 -19.30 -18.41 -4.93
C PRO A 46 -18.34 -19.18 -4.04
N GLU A 47 -17.83 -20.32 -4.53
CA GLU A 47 -16.87 -21.14 -3.80
C GLU A 47 -15.64 -20.34 -3.40
N ALA A 48 -15.26 -20.40 -2.13
CA ALA A 48 -14.04 -19.82 -1.61
C ALA A 48 -13.12 -20.92 -1.09
N HIS A 49 -11.83 -20.73 -1.27
CA HIS A 49 -10.80 -21.74 -0.98
C HIS A 49 -9.95 -21.38 0.25
N PHE A 50 -9.73 -20.10 0.52
CA PHE A 50 -9.11 -19.61 1.76
C PHE A 50 -9.57 -18.18 2.05
N SER A 51 -9.38 -17.72 3.28
CA SER A 51 -9.70 -16.34 3.65
C SER A 51 -8.49 -15.66 4.29
N LEU A 52 -8.34 -14.37 4.02
CA LEU A 52 -7.33 -13.54 4.66
C LEU A 52 -7.97 -12.46 5.50
N VAL A 53 -7.44 -12.28 6.71
CA VAL A 53 -7.81 -11.17 7.59
C VAL A 53 -6.97 -9.95 7.21
N HIS A 54 -7.60 -8.99 6.53
CA HIS A 54 -7.06 -7.67 6.25
C HIS A 54 -7.52 -6.66 7.32
N TYR A 55 -6.89 -5.49 7.38
CA TYR A 55 -7.28 -4.46 8.37
C TYR A 55 -8.75 -4.03 8.22
N ALA A 56 -9.27 -4.03 6.99
CA ALA A 56 -10.64 -3.65 6.66
C ALA A 56 -11.67 -4.77 6.96
N GLY A 57 -11.21 -6.00 7.14
CA GLY A 57 -12.05 -7.17 7.31
C GLY A 57 -11.48 -8.42 6.65
N THR A 58 -12.22 -9.52 6.77
CA THR A 58 -11.87 -10.80 6.16
C THR A 58 -12.34 -10.86 4.71
N VAL A 59 -11.47 -11.29 3.80
CA VAL A 59 -11.76 -11.48 2.38
C VAL A 59 -11.63 -12.95 2.03
N ASP A 60 -12.66 -13.49 1.37
CA ASP A 60 -12.71 -14.86 0.88
C ASP A 60 -12.16 -14.92 -0.55
N TYR A 61 -11.16 -15.76 -0.79
CA TYR A 61 -10.48 -15.89 -2.09
C TYR A 61 -10.86 -17.19 -2.79
N ASN A 62 -11.18 -17.07 -4.08
CA ASN A 62 -11.33 -18.19 -4.99
C ASN A 62 -10.05 -18.33 -5.82
N ILE A 63 -9.44 -19.52 -5.83
CA ILE A 63 -8.16 -19.80 -6.49
C ILE A 63 -8.29 -20.37 -7.90
N CYS A 64 -9.51 -20.52 -8.44
CA CYS A 64 -9.73 -21.11 -9.75
C CYS A 64 -9.00 -20.30 -10.84
N ASN A 65 -8.29 -21.03 -11.68
CA ASN A 65 -7.44 -20.55 -12.75
C ASN A 65 -6.30 -19.63 -12.29
N TRP A 66 -5.90 -19.65 -11.03
CA TRP A 66 -4.79 -18.80 -10.57
C TRP A 66 -3.48 -19.20 -11.24
N LEU A 67 -3.18 -20.49 -11.35
CA LEU A 67 -1.96 -20.94 -12.04
C LEU A 67 -1.96 -20.50 -13.51
N VAL A 68 -3.07 -20.70 -14.22
CA VAL A 68 -3.20 -20.31 -15.63
C VAL A 68 -3.06 -18.79 -15.78
N LYS A 69 -3.77 -18.00 -14.96
CA LYS A 69 -3.68 -16.53 -14.97
C LYS A 69 -2.27 -16.03 -14.65
N ASN A 70 -1.54 -16.73 -13.80
CA ASN A 70 -0.20 -16.32 -13.39
C ASN A 70 0.88 -16.71 -14.41
N LYS A 71 0.64 -17.77 -15.20
CA LYS A 71 1.48 -18.18 -16.34
C LYS A 71 1.26 -17.32 -17.57
N ASP A 72 0.06 -16.74 -17.73
CA ASP A 72 -0.36 -15.95 -18.90
C ASP A 72 -0.04 -16.65 -20.25
N PRO A 73 -0.54 -17.89 -20.45
CA PRO A 73 -0.15 -18.67 -21.62
C PRO A 73 -0.76 -18.08 -22.90
N LEU A 74 0.09 -17.67 -23.84
CA LEU A 74 -0.31 -17.34 -25.21
C LEU A 74 0.06 -18.47 -26.17
N ASN A 75 -0.68 -18.57 -27.27
CA ASN A 75 -0.32 -19.49 -28.34
C ASN A 75 0.95 -19.00 -29.04
N GLU A 76 2.06 -19.71 -28.83
CA GLU A 76 3.38 -19.33 -29.37
C GLU A 76 3.42 -19.26 -30.90
N THR A 77 2.59 -20.05 -31.61
CA THR A 77 2.51 -19.99 -33.07
C THR A 77 1.92 -18.66 -33.54
N VAL A 78 0.88 -18.19 -32.86
CA VAL A 78 0.25 -16.89 -33.16
C VAL A 78 1.19 -15.75 -32.82
N VAL A 79 1.88 -15.83 -31.68
CA VAL A 79 2.93 -14.86 -31.30
C VAL A 79 4.03 -14.79 -32.37
N GLY A 80 4.50 -15.94 -32.87
CA GLY A 80 5.51 -16.00 -33.92
C GLY A 80 5.07 -15.33 -35.22
N LEU A 81 3.78 -15.44 -35.59
CA LEU A 81 3.22 -14.70 -36.72
C LEU A 81 3.21 -13.19 -36.48
N PHE A 82 2.84 -12.74 -35.28
CA PHE A 82 2.82 -11.31 -34.94
C PHE A 82 4.21 -10.69 -34.93
N GLN A 83 5.22 -11.42 -34.41
CA GLN A 83 6.62 -11.00 -34.45
C GLN A 83 7.12 -10.77 -35.89
N LYS A 84 6.66 -11.58 -36.85
CA LYS A 84 7.03 -11.51 -38.27
C LYS A 84 6.03 -10.72 -39.13
N SER A 85 5.10 -10.00 -38.50
CA SER A 85 4.08 -9.25 -39.23
C SER A 85 4.70 -8.17 -40.12
N THR A 86 4.09 -7.95 -41.29
CA THR A 86 4.41 -6.83 -42.18
C THR A 86 4.04 -5.47 -41.59
N LEU A 87 3.09 -5.44 -40.64
CA LEU A 87 2.73 -4.24 -39.90
C LEU A 87 3.78 -4.00 -38.80
N LYS A 88 4.65 -3.01 -39.02
CA LYS A 88 5.76 -2.67 -38.09
C LYS A 88 5.32 -2.45 -36.66
N LEU A 89 4.17 -1.81 -36.43
CA LEU A 89 3.62 -1.60 -35.09
C LEU A 89 3.36 -2.94 -34.38
N LEU A 90 2.73 -3.89 -35.06
CA LEU A 90 2.41 -5.20 -34.50
C LEU A 90 3.68 -6.01 -34.21
N SER A 91 4.63 -6.02 -35.13
CA SER A 91 5.94 -6.66 -34.92
C SER A 91 6.67 -6.08 -33.71
N ASN A 92 6.67 -4.75 -33.55
CA ASN A 92 7.32 -4.08 -32.42
C ASN A 92 6.70 -4.43 -31.05
N LEU A 93 5.37 -4.62 -30.98
CA LEU A 93 4.69 -4.98 -29.74
C LEU A 93 5.09 -6.39 -29.24
N PHE A 94 5.40 -7.31 -30.14
CA PHE A 94 5.70 -8.71 -29.81
C PHE A 94 7.20 -9.09 -29.86
N MET A 95 8.08 -8.16 -30.27
CA MET A 95 9.52 -8.39 -30.44
C MET A 95 10.25 -8.89 -29.18
N GLY A 96 9.70 -8.59 -27.99
CA GLY A 96 10.26 -8.99 -26.69
C GLY A 96 9.47 -10.08 -25.96
N TYR A 97 8.39 -10.60 -26.55
CA TYR A 97 7.60 -11.66 -25.92
C TYR A 97 8.38 -12.98 -26.00
N ALA A 98 8.68 -13.56 -24.84
CA ALA A 98 9.11 -14.95 -24.70
C ALA A 98 8.00 -15.68 -23.95
N GLY A 99 7.45 -16.74 -24.55
CA GLY A 99 6.42 -17.55 -23.93
C GLY A 99 6.96 -18.32 -22.73
N ALA A 100 6.06 -18.74 -21.83
CA ALA A 100 6.40 -19.54 -20.67
C ALA A 100 6.99 -20.92 -21.02
N ASP A 101 6.72 -21.42 -22.24
CA ASP A 101 7.20 -22.71 -22.75
C ASP A 101 8.38 -22.58 -23.73
N SER A 102 8.86 -21.35 -23.98
CA SER A 102 9.97 -21.10 -24.89
C SER A 102 11.27 -21.64 -24.29
N ALA A 103 11.73 -22.79 -24.76
CA ALA A 103 12.99 -23.39 -24.33
C ALA A 103 14.16 -22.40 -24.57
N PRO A 104 15.12 -22.29 -23.63
CA PRO A 104 16.26 -21.41 -23.83
C PRO A 104 17.10 -21.94 -24.99
N GLU A 105 17.08 -21.23 -26.12
CA GLU A 105 17.98 -21.55 -27.24
C GLU A 105 19.43 -21.47 -26.75
N ALA A 106 20.14 -22.59 -26.89
CA ALA A 106 21.57 -22.71 -26.69
C ALA A 106 22.31 -22.08 -27.89
N GLY A 107 22.18 -20.77 -28.08
CA GLY A 107 22.79 -20.04 -29.20
C GLY A 107 23.19 -18.62 -28.79
N GLY A 108 24.41 -18.22 -29.12
CA GLY A 108 25.09 -17.05 -28.58
C GLY A 108 24.36 -15.73 -28.73
N GLY A 109 24.12 -15.06 -27.60
CA GLY A 109 23.64 -13.69 -27.54
C GLY A 109 23.45 -13.29 -26.09
N LYS A 110 24.13 -12.22 -25.66
CA LYS A 110 24.16 -11.72 -24.27
C LYS A 110 22.82 -11.05 -23.86
N LYS A 111 21.68 -11.64 -24.22
CA LYS A 111 20.36 -11.29 -23.66
C LYS A 111 20.14 -12.15 -22.42
N LYS A 112 20.10 -11.47 -21.28
CA LYS A 112 19.94 -11.96 -19.90
C LYS A 112 19.15 -13.29 -19.81
N LYS A 113 19.87 -14.42 -19.63
CA LYS A 113 19.37 -15.79 -19.42
C LYS A 113 18.48 -16.00 -18.17
N GLY A 114 17.88 -14.94 -17.61
CA GLY A 114 17.09 -14.99 -16.37
C GLY A 114 15.65 -14.51 -16.50
N SER A 115 15.16 -14.26 -17.72
CA SER A 115 13.83 -13.66 -17.95
C SER A 115 12.78 -14.66 -18.45
N SER A 116 13.12 -15.93 -18.74
CA SER A 116 12.24 -16.82 -19.51
C SER A 116 11.16 -17.52 -18.69
N PHE A 117 11.08 -17.30 -17.37
CA PHE A 117 9.88 -17.67 -16.60
C PHE A 117 9.62 -16.61 -15.54
N GLN A 118 9.18 -15.43 -15.99
CA GLN A 118 8.67 -14.42 -15.10
C GLN A 118 7.14 -14.52 -15.09
N THR A 119 6.60 -15.03 -13.99
CA THR A 119 5.15 -15.05 -13.79
C THR A 119 4.60 -13.63 -13.66
N VAL A 120 3.29 -13.46 -13.92
CA VAL A 120 2.60 -12.18 -13.76
C VAL A 120 2.80 -11.63 -12.34
N SER A 121 2.69 -12.48 -11.32
CA SER A 121 2.92 -12.11 -9.92
C SER A 121 4.34 -11.63 -9.65
N ALA A 122 5.35 -12.24 -10.27
CA ALA A 122 6.75 -11.85 -10.10
C ALA A 122 7.01 -10.45 -10.66
N LEU A 123 6.50 -10.15 -11.86
CA LEU A 123 6.60 -8.82 -12.47
C LEU A 123 5.86 -7.76 -11.65
N HIS A 124 4.64 -8.06 -11.21
CA HIS A 124 3.88 -7.14 -10.37
C HIS A 124 4.55 -6.88 -9.03
N ARG A 125 5.15 -7.90 -8.41
CA ARG A 125 5.92 -7.75 -7.17
C ARG A 125 7.14 -6.86 -7.35
N GLU A 126 7.89 -7.01 -8.44
CA GLU A 126 9.03 -6.13 -8.74
C GLU A 126 8.60 -4.68 -8.92
N ASN A 127 7.56 -4.44 -9.73
CA ASN A 127 7.02 -3.10 -9.97
C ASN A 127 6.47 -2.47 -8.69
N LEU A 128 5.77 -3.24 -7.86
CA LEU A 128 5.25 -2.79 -6.57
C LEU A 128 6.39 -2.42 -5.62
N ASN A 129 7.48 -3.21 -5.57
CA ASN A 129 8.64 -2.89 -4.73
C ASN A 129 9.35 -1.60 -5.17
N LYS A 130 9.50 -1.38 -6.48
CA LYS A 130 10.04 -0.12 -7.02
C LYS A 130 9.13 1.06 -6.66
N LEU A 131 7.82 0.91 -6.85
CA LEU A 131 6.85 1.93 -6.48
C LEU A 131 6.90 2.27 -4.99
N MET A 132 6.93 1.26 -4.11
CA MET A 132 6.99 1.46 -2.66
C MET A 132 8.30 2.14 -2.22
N THR A 133 9.42 1.85 -2.88
CA THR A 133 10.69 2.55 -2.64
C THR A 133 10.57 4.03 -2.99
N ASN A 134 10.01 4.35 -4.16
CA ASN A 134 9.81 5.73 -4.60
C ASN A 134 8.82 6.49 -3.70
N LEU A 135 7.72 5.86 -3.26
CA LEU A 135 6.77 6.51 -2.36
C LEU A 135 7.40 6.81 -1.00
N ARG A 136 8.25 5.92 -0.47
CA ARG A 136 8.93 6.09 0.82
C ARG A 136 9.98 7.20 0.83
N SER A 137 10.53 7.59 -0.32
CA SER A 137 11.49 8.71 -0.41
C SER A 137 10.82 10.09 -0.49
N THR A 138 9.48 10.14 -0.52
CA THR A 138 8.71 11.39 -0.63
C THR A 138 8.00 11.75 0.67
N HIS A 139 7.49 12.98 0.76
CA HIS A 139 6.57 13.38 1.82
C HIS A 139 5.12 13.07 1.41
N PRO A 140 4.44 12.09 2.05
CA PRO A 140 3.14 11.63 1.58
C PRO A 140 2.02 12.60 1.97
N HIS A 141 1.19 12.96 0.99
CA HIS A 141 -0.09 13.62 1.18
C HIS A 141 -1.20 12.68 0.72
N PHE A 142 -2.30 12.62 1.49
CA PHE A 142 -3.39 11.66 1.24
C PHE A 142 -4.68 12.39 0.89
N VAL A 143 -5.31 11.96 -0.20
CA VAL A 143 -6.69 12.32 -0.57
C VAL A 143 -7.49 11.03 -0.67
N ARG A 144 -8.63 10.95 0.04
CA ARG A 144 -9.53 9.78 0.03
C ARG A 144 -10.85 10.18 -0.63
N CYS A 145 -11.10 9.63 -1.81
CA CYS A 145 -12.36 9.83 -2.51
C CYS A 145 -13.43 8.88 -1.93
N ILE A 146 -14.66 9.37 -1.81
CA ILE A 146 -15.82 8.62 -1.29
C ILE A 146 -16.90 8.59 -2.36
N ILE A 147 -17.42 7.39 -2.63
CA ILE A 147 -18.57 7.19 -3.53
C ILE A 147 -19.84 7.44 -2.70
N PRO A 148 -20.68 8.42 -3.06
CA PRO A 148 -21.83 8.79 -2.25
C PRO A 148 -23.01 7.82 -2.42
N ASN A 149 -23.21 7.24 -3.61
CA ASN A 149 -24.28 6.29 -3.92
C ASN A 149 -23.93 5.47 -5.18
N GLU A 150 -24.55 4.31 -5.36
CA GLU A 150 -24.35 3.47 -6.57
C GLU A 150 -25.24 3.89 -7.75
N SER A 151 -26.33 4.61 -7.48
CA SER A 151 -27.25 5.13 -8.51
C SER A 151 -26.65 6.25 -9.37
N LYS A 152 -25.45 6.73 -9.05
CA LYS A 152 -24.75 7.85 -9.70
C LYS A 152 -25.56 9.15 -9.69
N THR A 153 -26.41 9.31 -8.69
CA THR A 153 -27.28 10.49 -8.55
C THR A 153 -26.54 11.59 -7.79
N PRO A 154 -26.38 12.80 -8.34
CA PRO A 154 -25.74 13.89 -7.61
C PRO A 154 -26.56 14.30 -6.38
N GLY A 155 -25.89 14.62 -5.27
CA GLY A 155 -26.54 15.06 -4.03
C GLY A 155 -27.19 13.95 -3.18
N ALA A 156 -27.39 12.76 -3.73
CA ALA A 156 -27.87 11.60 -2.97
C ALA A 156 -26.72 10.94 -2.20
N MET A 157 -27.00 10.41 -1.00
CA MET A 157 -26.00 9.79 -0.13
C MET A 157 -26.56 8.52 0.52
N GLU A 158 -25.85 7.41 0.35
CA GLU A 158 -26.17 6.13 0.97
C GLU A 158 -25.25 5.87 2.16
N ASN A 159 -25.78 6.12 3.37
CA ASN A 159 -25.00 6.03 4.60
C ASN A 159 -24.33 4.65 4.82
N PRO A 160 -25.00 3.50 4.58
CA PRO A 160 -24.36 2.19 4.75
C PRO A 160 -23.13 1.99 3.83
N LEU A 161 -23.24 2.42 2.57
CA LEU A 161 -22.17 2.35 1.57
C LEU A 161 -20.96 3.21 1.99
N VAL A 162 -21.23 4.45 2.42
CA VAL A 162 -20.18 5.38 2.85
C VAL A 162 -19.53 4.90 4.14
N MET A 163 -20.32 4.40 5.10
CA MET A 163 -19.80 3.86 6.35
C MET A 163 -18.87 2.67 6.12
N HIS A 164 -19.21 1.79 5.16
CA HIS A 164 -18.34 0.70 4.73
C HIS A 164 -17.01 1.22 4.16
N GLN A 165 -17.07 2.19 3.25
CA GLN A 165 -15.88 2.82 2.67
C GLN A 165 -14.99 3.48 3.72
N LEU A 166 -15.54 4.18 4.71
CA LEU A 166 -14.75 4.84 5.77
C LEU A 166 -13.92 3.84 6.60
N ARG A 167 -14.47 2.63 6.83
CA ARG A 167 -13.74 1.52 7.47
C ARG A 167 -12.67 0.95 6.54
N CYS A 168 -13.06 0.62 5.31
CA CYS A 168 -12.16 -0.01 4.34
C CYS A 168 -11.03 0.91 3.88
N ASN A 169 -11.25 2.22 3.82
CA ASN A 169 -10.21 3.19 3.45
C ASN A 169 -9.30 3.57 4.63
N GLY A 170 -9.56 3.03 5.83
CA GLY A 170 -8.80 3.36 7.03
C GLY A 170 -8.98 4.80 7.49
N VAL A 171 -10.08 5.46 7.10
CA VAL A 171 -10.36 6.85 7.50
C VAL A 171 -10.61 6.91 9.01
N LEU A 172 -11.32 5.93 9.57
CA LEU A 172 -11.56 5.86 11.01
C LEU A 172 -10.28 5.60 11.80
N GLU A 173 -9.41 4.71 11.31
CA GLU A 173 -8.09 4.44 11.86
C GLU A 173 -7.20 5.67 11.76
N GLY A 174 -7.24 6.38 10.62
CA GLY A 174 -6.57 7.65 10.40
C GLY A 174 -7.02 8.70 11.40
N ILE A 175 -8.33 8.91 11.57
CA ILE A 175 -8.89 9.83 12.57
C ILE A 175 -8.43 9.43 13.97
N ARG A 176 -8.49 8.14 14.31
CA ARG A 176 -8.06 7.64 15.64
C ARG A 176 -6.58 7.94 15.90
N ILE A 177 -5.71 7.72 14.91
CA ILE A 177 -4.28 8.00 15.01
C ILE A 177 -4.03 9.51 15.05
N CYS A 178 -4.69 10.31 14.21
CA CYS A 178 -4.55 11.76 14.19
C CYS A 178 -5.04 12.42 15.48
N ARG A 179 -6.15 11.93 16.07
CA ARG A 179 -6.65 12.40 17.37
C ARG A 179 -5.70 12.06 18.51
N LYS A 180 -5.08 10.88 18.50
CA LYS A 180 -4.07 10.50 19.51
C LYS A 180 -2.74 11.23 19.29
N GLY A 181 -2.34 11.42 18.03
CA GLY A 181 -1.08 12.01 17.63
C GLY A 181 -1.06 13.54 17.66
N PHE A 182 0.05 14.09 17.17
CA PHE A 182 0.28 15.52 17.01
C PHE A 182 0.74 15.76 15.56
N PRO A 183 -0.18 16.15 14.66
CA PRO A 183 0.10 16.24 13.23
C PRO A 183 1.07 17.37 12.90
N ASN A 184 1.03 18.47 13.67
CA ASN A 184 1.87 19.64 13.42
C ASN A 184 3.16 19.54 14.23
N ARG A 185 4.31 19.75 13.58
CA ARG A 185 5.64 19.59 14.18
C ARG A 185 6.54 20.73 13.74
N ILE A 186 6.98 21.55 14.69
CA ILE A 186 7.80 22.74 14.40
C ILE A 186 9.14 22.61 15.15
N LEU A 187 10.24 22.98 14.49
CA LEU A 187 11.56 23.07 15.14
C LEU A 187 11.54 24.18 16.19
N TYR A 188 12.26 24.00 17.30
CA TYR A 188 12.25 24.99 18.37
C TYR A 188 12.76 26.37 17.93
N GLY A 189 13.76 26.42 17.04
CA GLY A 189 14.26 27.69 16.48
C GLY A 189 13.17 28.44 15.71
N ASP A 190 12.52 27.76 14.77
CA ASP A 190 11.43 28.32 13.97
C ASP A 190 10.25 28.75 14.84
N PHE A 191 9.89 27.92 15.84
CA PHE A 191 8.81 28.24 16.77
C PHE A 191 9.11 29.50 17.58
N LYS A 192 10.32 29.59 18.15
CA LYS A 192 10.78 30.77 18.89
C LYS A 192 10.75 32.01 18.00
N GLN A 193 11.33 31.94 16.80
CA GLN A 193 11.38 33.09 15.89
C GLN A 193 9.98 33.57 15.50
N ARG A 194 9.06 32.64 15.21
CA ARG A 194 7.72 32.96 14.72
C ARG A 194 6.77 33.47 15.80
N TYR A 195 6.80 32.86 17.00
CA TYR A 195 5.79 33.11 18.03
C TYR A 195 6.28 33.97 19.20
N ARG A 196 7.55 34.40 19.21
CA ARG A 196 8.08 35.32 20.22
C ARG A 196 7.23 36.58 20.39
N ILE A 197 6.63 37.06 19.30
CA ILE A 197 5.77 38.24 19.29
C ILE A 197 4.51 38.09 20.15
N LEU A 198 4.07 36.86 20.45
CA LEU A 198 2.87 36.61 21.26
C LEU A 198 3.04 37.07 22.71
N ASN A 199 4.25 36.92 23.26
CA ASN A 199 4.59 37.42 24.57
C ASN A 199 6.08 37.78 24.65
N PRO A 200 6.45 39.02 24.30
CA PRO A 200 7.84 39.48 24.32
C PRO A 200 8.47 39.39 25.72
N ASN A 201 7.68 39.53 26.78
CA ASN A 201 8.15 39.47 28.17
C ASN A 201 8.56 38.05 28.58
N ALA A 202 7.95 37.02 27.97
CA ALA A 202 8.33 35.64 28.24
C ALA A 202 9.75 35.32 27.74
N ILE A 203 10.20 35.97 26.65
CA ILE A 203 11.52 35.77 26.03
C ILE A 203 12.25 37.13 25.89
N PRO A 204 12.94 37.59 26.96
CA PRO A 204 13.63 38.89 27.00
C PRO A 204 14.65 39.07 25.86
N GLU A 205 14.77 40.30 25.35
CA GLU A 205 15.80 40.66 24.35
C GLU A 205 17.20 40.62 24.95
N GLY A 206 18.17 40.10 24.17
CA GLY A 206 19.59 40.09 24.53
C GLY A 206 20.06 38.94 25.43
N GLN A 207 19.15 38.15 26.04
CA GLN A 207 19.54 36.96 26.80
C GLN A 207 19.54 35.70 25.91
N PHE A 208 20.65 34.97 25.93
CA PHE A 208 20.71 33.65 25.30
C PHE A 208 19.88 32.66 26.11
N ILE A 209 18.69 32.33 25.60
CA ILE A 209 17.84 31.26 26.11
C ILE A 209 17.81 30.14 25.07
N ASP A 210 18.10 28.93 25.54
CA ASP A 210 17.98 27.70 24.78
C ASP A 210 16.61 27.60 24.09
N ASN A 211 16.58 27.17 22.84
CA ASN A 211 15.38 27.22 22.02
C ASN A 211 14.23 26.36 22.58
N LYS A 212 14.56 25.23 23.22
CA LYS A 212 13.54 24.39 23.86
C LYS A 212 12.97 25.08 25.11
N LYS A 213 13.82 25.61 25.99
CA LYS A 213 13.38 26.36 27.17
C LYS A 213 12.58 27.61 26.81
N ALA A 214 12.96 28.31 25.75
CA ALA A 214 12.23 29.47 25.25
C ALA A 214 10.81 29.08 24.79
N ALA A 215 10.68 27.98 24.05
CA ALA A 215 9.38 27.48 23.61
C ALA A 215 8.50 27.02 24.80
N GLU A 216 9.09 26.34 25.78
CA GLU A 216 8.39 25.92 27.01
C GLU A 216 7.88 27.10 27.82
N LYS A 217 8.71 28.12 28.03
CA LYS A 217 8.33 29.33 28.77
C LYS A 217 7.27 30.15 28.02
N LEU A 218 7.38 30.25 26.70
CA LEU A 218 6.39 30.94 25.88
C LEU A 218 5.04 30.22 25.93
N LEU A 219 5.01 28.91 25.70
CA LEU A 219 3.77 28.12 25.74
C LEU A 219 3.14 28.11 27.14
N GLY A 220 3.95 28.06 28.21
CA GLY A 220 3.44 28.17 29.58
C GLY A 220 2.98 29.57 29.98
N SER A 221 3.34 30.61 29.22
CA SER A 221 2.83 31.98 29.43
C SER A 221 1.51 32.25 28.73
N LEU A 222 1.11 31.36 27.83
CA LEU A 222 -0.14 31.45 27.08
C LEU A 222 -1.19 30.56 27.76
N ASP A 223 -2.45 31.01 27.76
CA ASP A 223 -3.56 30.23 28.31
C ASP A 223 -3.99 29.13 27.33
N ILE A 224 -3.13 28.12 27.18
CA ILE A 224 -3.32 26.99 26.27
C ILE A 224 -3.35 25.72 27.10
N ASP A 225 -4.31 24.86 26.80
CA ASP A 225 -4.38 23.52 27.36
C ASP A 225 -3.10 22.72 27.03
N HIS A 226 -2.40 22.29 28.09
CA HIS A 226 -1.18 21.50 28.01
C HIS A 226 -1.38 20.14 27.33
N GLU A 227 -2.60 19.63 27.17
CA GLU A 227 -2.87 18.41 26.38
C GLU A 227 -2.75 18.62 24.87
N GLN A 228 -2.90 19.86 24.40
CA GLN A 228 -2.92 20.17 22.98
C GLN A 228 -1.52 20.29 22.35
N TYR A 229 -0.47 20.27 23.16
CA TYR A 229 0.91 20.25 22.69
C TYR A 229 1.80 19.28 23.48
N ARG A 230 2.93 18.89 22.87
CA ARG A 230 3.98 18.10 23.52
C ARG A 230 5.36 18.61 23.11
N LEU A 231 6.27 18.64 24.08
CA LEU A 231 7.67 19.01 23.87
C LEU A 231 8.47 17.74 23.58
N GLY A 232 9.14 17.68 22.42
CA GLY A 232 10.08 16.61 22.10
C GLY A 232 11.54 17.01 22.32
N HIS A 233 12.45 16.22 21.74
CA HIS A 233 13.88 16.50 21.80
C HIS A 233 14.30 17.70 20.94
N THR A 234 13.85 17.75 19.69
CA THR A 234 14.26 18.77 18.71
C THR A 234 13.11 19.64 18.22
N LYS A 235 11.87 19.23 18.48
CA LYS A 235 10.65 19.83 17.95
C LYS A 235 9.58 19.94 19.02
N VAL A 236 8.70 20.91 18.85
CA VAL A 236 7.41 20.99 19.53
C VAL A 236 6.31 20.43 18.62
N PHE A 237 5.35 19.75 19.23
CA PHE A 237 4.29 19.00 18.58
C PHE A 237 2.94 19.59 18.98
N PHE A 238 2.05 19.84 18.02
CA PHE A 238 0.73 20.43 18.27
C PHE A 238 -0.39 19.56 17.68
N LYS A 239 -1.55 19.59 18.34
CA LYS A 239 -2.80 19.06 17.78
C LYS A 239 -3.21 19.84 16.53
N ALA A 240 -4.13 19.26 15.75
CA ALA A 240 -4.75 19.98 14.64
C ALA A 240 -5.56 21.17 15.17
N GLY A 241 -5.55 22.29 14.45
CA GLY A 241 -6.30 23.50 14.82
C GLY A 241 -5.54 24.47 15.72
N LEU A 242 -4.77 23.98 16.72
CA LEU A 242 -4.13 24.85 17.73
C LEU A 242 -3.19 25.91 17.13
N LEU A 243 -2.38 25.57 16.13
CA LEU A 243 -1.50 26.58 15.49
C LEU A 243 -2.24 27.66 14.71
N GLY A 244 -3.50 27.42 14.33
CA GLY A 244 -4.32 28.42 13.65
C GLY A 244 -5.00 29.39 14.61
N THR A 245 -5.01 29.07 15.92
CA THR A 245 -5.57 29.92 16.97
C THR A 245 -4.50 30.73 17.71
N LEU A 246 -3.21 30.42 17.50
CA LEU A 246 -2.05 31.13 18.02
C LEU A 246 -1.63 32.26 17.09
#